data_AF-A0A968B8N6-F1
#
_entry.id   AF-A0A968B8N6-F1
#
_cell.length_a   1.000
_cell.length_b   1.000
_cell.length_c   1.000
_cell.angle_alpha   90.00
_cell.angle_beta   90.00
_cell.angle_gamma   90.00
#
_symmetry.space_group_name_H-M   'P 1'
#
loop_
_entity.id
_entity.type
_entity.pdbx_description
1 polymer ?
#
loop_
_entity_poly.entity_id
_entity_poly.type
_entity_poly.pdbx_seq_one_letter_code
_entity_poly.pdbx_strand_id
1 'polypeptide(L)'
;MRWFAHNILVGLLALCLLPTPQVYSQYELSWYTIDGGGGRSSGGPYTLTGTIGQPDAAYSKGGNYELLGGFWPGGPLCFVEFEDFARFAELWLVTGTDLPADLFEDENNIVNGLDLQVFVDYWLCYCPTDWPLK
;
A
#
# COMPACT_ATOMS: atom_id res chain seq x y z
N MET A 1 -7.60 -69.11 41.05
CA MET A 1 -8.10 -67.89 40.35
C MET A 1 -7.65 -66.58 41.00
N ARG A 2 -7.58 -66.46 42.33
CA ARG A 2 -7.26 -65.18 43.03
C ARG A 2 -5.81 -64.68 42.87
N TRP A 3 -4.84 -65.57 42.64
CA TRP A 3 -3.41 -65.22 42.50
C TRP A 3 -3.08 -64.56 41.13
N PHE A 4 -3.72 -65.02 40.06
CA PHE A 4 -3.58 -64.43 38.72
C PHE A 4 -4.15 -63.00 38.66
N ALA A 5 -5.27 -62.75 39.34
CA ALA A 5 -5.88 -61.43 39.39
C ALA A 5 -5.01 -60.39 40.11
N HIS A 6 -4.25 -60.79 41.14
CA HIS A 6 -3.34 -59.91 41.88
C HIS A 6 -2.15 -59.49 41.03
N ASN A 7 -1.53 -60.43 40.31
CA ASN A 7 -0.38 -60.13 39.44
C ASN A 7 -0.78 -59.25 38.24
N ILE A 8 -1.99 -59.44 37.72
CA ILE A 8 -2.56 -58.57 36.67
C ILE A 8 -2.81 -57.16 37.22
N LEU A 9 -3.35 -57.04 38.44
CA LEU A 9 -3.57 -55.74 39.08
C LEU A 9 -2.25 -55.00 39.33
N VAL A 10 -1.23 -55.70 39.83
CA VAL A 10 0.10 -55.12 40.08
C VAL A 10 0.76 -54.70 38.76
N GLY A 11 0.63 -55.49 37.70
CA GLY A 11 1.13 -55.14 36.37
C GLY A 11 0.45 -53.91 35.77
N LEU A 12 -0.88 -53.79 35.93
CA LEU A 12 -1.64 -52.62 35.51
C LEU A 12 -1.26 -51.37 36.32
N LEU A 13 -1.09 -51.51 37.63
CA LEU A 13 -0.66 -50.40 38.49
C LEU A 13 0.74 -49.91 38.12
N ALA A 14 1.67 -50.83 37.85
CA ALA A 14 3.03 -50.51 37.42
C ALA A 14 3.07 -49.83 36.03
N LEU A 15 2.16 -50.20 35.12
CA LEU A 15 2.04 -49.57 33.80
C LEU A 15 1.52 -48.12 33.91
N CYS A 16 0.63 -47.84 34.88
CA CYS A 16 0.12 -46.49 35.15
C CYS A 16 1.14 -45.57 35.85
N LEU A 17 2.23 -46.13 36.41
CA LEU A 17 3.31 -45.38 37.05
C LEU A 17 4.43 -44.97 36.08
N LEU A 18 4.32 -45.34 34.80
CA LEU A 18 5.29 -44.90 33.78
C LEU A 18 5.13 -43.39 33.55
N PRO A 19 6.19 -42.58 33.74
CA PRO A 19 6.12 -41.14 33.48
C PRO A 19 5.85 -40.89 31.99
N THR A 20 4.79 -40.15 31.70
CA THR A 20 4.50 -39.69 30.34
C THR A 20 5.56 -38.69 29.90
N PRO A 21 6.12 -38.78 28.68
CA PRO A 21 7.06 -37.78 28.19
C PRO A 21 6.37 -36.42 28.13
N GLN A 22 6.89 -35.46 28.88
CA GLN A 22 6.39 -34.08 28.88
C GLN A 22 6.95 -33.38 27.65
N VAL A 23 6.10 -33.20 26.63
CA VAL A 23 6.45 -32.38 25.46
C VAL A 23 6.31 -30.92 25.88
N TYR A 24 7.44 -30.26 26.12
CA TYR A 24 7.46 -28.81 26.28
C TYR A 24 7.27 -28.19 24.89
N SER A 25 6.24 -27.37 24.72
CA SER A 25 6.18 -26.43 23.60
C SER A 25 7.40 -25.53 23.68
N GLN A 26 8.26 -25.52 22.67
CA GLN A 26 9.29 -24.48 22.55
C GLN A 26 8.57 -23.14 22.37
N TYR A 27 8.54 -22.32 23.41
CA TYR A 27 8.16 -20.91 23.27
C TYR A 27 9.32 -20.17 22.61
N GLU A 28 9.43 -20.30 21.30
CA GLU A 28 10.34 -19.49 20.51
C GLU A 28 9.61 -18.21 20.10
N LEU A 29 10.04 -17.09 20.67
CA LEU A 29 9.73 -15.77 20.12
C LEU A 29 10.75 -15.49 19.03
N SER A 30 10.43 -15.87 17.80
CA SER A 30 11.21 -15.46 16.63
C SER A 30 11.09 -13.95 16.46
N TRP A 31 12.18 -13.22 16.68
CA TRP A 31 12.24 -11.80 16.41
C TRP A 31 13.18 -11.55 15.23
N TYR A 32 12.83 -10.56 14.42
CA TYR A 32 13.63 -10.09 13.31
C TYR A 32 13.61 -8.56 13.34
N THR A 33 14.73 -7.92 13.00
CA THR A 33 14.73 -6.51 12.66
C THR A 33 14.83 -6.37 11.15
N ILE A 34 14.04 -5.46 10.60
CA ILE A 34 14.27 -4.91 9.27
C ILE A 34 14.94 -3.57 9.53
N ASP A 35 16.26 -3.59 9.68
CA ASP A 35 17.04 -2.37 9.79
C ASP A 35 16.90 -1.66 8.44
N GLY A 36 16.11 -0.58 8.39
CA GLY A 36 15.82 0.14 7.15
C GLY A 36 17.10 0.39 6.35
N GLY A 37 17.02 0.19 5.03
CA GLY A 37 18.16 0.30 4.13
C GLY A 37 17.85 1.16 2.91
N GLY A 38 18.77 1.20 1.95
CA GLY A 38 18.65 2.00 0.74
C GLY A 38 19.70 3.10 0.65
N GLY A 39 19.57 3.98 -0.33
CA GLY A 39 20.52 5.04 -0.61
C GLY A 39 20.57 5.41 -2.09
N ARG A 40 21.49 6.34 -2.41
CA ARG A 40 21.76 6.78 -3.78
C ARG A 40 22.81 5.88 -4.43
N SER A 41 22.46 5.28 -5.56
CA SER A 41 23.37 4.61 -6.49
C SER A 41 23.51 5.45 -7.76
N SER A 42 24.66 5.41 -8.43
CA SER A 42 24.88 6.15 -9.68
C SER A 42 25.77 5.39 -10.65
N GLY A 43 25.54 5.60 -11.95
CA GLY A 43 26.34 5.05 -13.03
C GLY A 43 26.13 5.83 -14.33
N GLY A 44 27.21 6.34 -14.93
CA GLY A 44 27.12 7.25 -16.08
C GLY A 44 26.31 8.51 -15.73
N PRO A 45 25.36 8.95 -16.58
CA PRO A 45 24.49 10.09 -16.29
C PRO A 45 23.31 9.75 -15.35
N TYR A 46 23.16 8.49 -14.93
CA TYR A 46 22.00 8.04 -14.20
C TYR A 46 22.26 7.96 -12.70
N THR A 47 21.24 8.33 -11.93
CA THR A 47 21.17 8.18 -10.47
C THR A 47 19.89 7.44 -10.13
N LEU A 48 19.99 6.46 -9.22
CA LEU A 48 18.87 5.75 -8.62
C LEU A 48 18.90 5.98 -7.11
N THR A 49 17.77 6.34 -6.51
CA THR A 49 17.63 6.37 -5.05
C THR A 49 16.57 5.35 -4.68
N GLY A 50 16.85 4.52 -3.68
CA GLY A 50 15.91 3.52 -3.19
C GLY A 50 15.89 3.43 -1.68
N THR A 51 14.87 2.78 -1.15
CA THR A 51 14.72 2.42 0.27
C THR A 51 14.40 0.95 0.38
N ILE A 52 14.93 0.28 1.39
CA ILE A 52 14.70 -1.12 1.71
C ILE A 52 13.96 -1.19 3.04
N GLY A 53 13.07 -2.16 3.16
CA GLY A 53 12.44 -2.47 4.44
C GLY A 53 11.23 -1.61 4.77
N GLN A 54 10.33 -1.46 3.80
CA GLN A 54 9.06 -0.76 4.03
C GLN A 54 7.86 -1.75 4.00
N PRO A 55 7.67 -2.57 5.05
CA PRO A 55 6.57 -3.54 5.10
C PRO A 55 5.19 -2.88 5.06
N ASP A 56 5.06 -1.63 5.54
CA ASP A 56 3.82 -0.84 5.52
C ASP A 56 3.80 0.22 4.41
N ALA A 57 4.75 0.20 3.46
CA ALA A 57 4.67 1.07 2.29
C ALA A 57 3.69 0.51 1.28
N ALA A 58 2.47 1.03 1.32
CA ALA A 58 1.48 0.73 0.32
C ALA A 58 0.45 1.86 0.24
N TYR A 59 -0.22 1.89 -0.89
CA TYR A 59 -1.52 2.52 -1.00
C TYR A 59 -2.54 1.81 -0.12
N SER A 60 -3.45 2.57 0.48
CA SER A 60 -4.72 2.05 0.97
C SER A 60 -5.82 3.08 0.70
N LYS A 61 -7.04 2.61 0.40
CA LYS A 61 -8.21 3.49 0.26
C LYS A 61 -9.39 3.00 1.06
N GLY A 62 -10.19 3.94 1.57
CA GLY A 62 -11.43 3.65 2.28
C GLY A 62 -12.36 4.86 2.27
N GLY A 63 -13.58 4.70 1.75
CA GLY A 63 -14.49 5.83 1.53
C GLY A 63 -13.87 6.86 0.58
N ASN A 64 -13.87 8.13 0.99
CA ASN A 64 -13.26 9.25 0.26
C ASN A 64 -11.80 9.52 0.68
N TYR A 65 -11.18 8.59 1.41
CA TYR A 65 -9.83 8.77 1.94
C TYR A 65 -8.84 7.82 1.29
N GLU A 66 -7.66 8.36 1.01
CA GLU A 66 -6.50 7.63 0.54
C GLU A 66 -5.38 7.79 1.57
N LEU A 67 -4.74 6.67 1.93
CA LEU A 67 -3.59 6.61 2.81
C LEU A 67 -2.40 6.13 2.00
N LEU A 68 -1.31 6.90 2.07
CA LEU A 68 -0.05 6.57 1.44
C LEU A 68 0.94 6.28 2.55
N GLY A 69 1.19 4.99 2.76
CA GLY A 69 2.23 4.54 3.65
C GLY A 69 3.59 4.58 2.96
N GLY A 70 4.63 4.90 3.73
CA GLY A 70 6.02 4.78 3.30
C GLY A 70 6.72 6.08 2.95
N PHE A 71 8.04 5.99 2.79
CA PHE A 71 8.93 7.08 2.39
C PHE A 71 8.77 7.46 0.91
N TRP A 72 8.48 6.45 0.07
CA TRP A 72 8.07 6.67 -1.31
C TRP A 72 6.59 6.31 -1.41
N PRO A 73 5.75 7.18 -1.97
CA PRO A 73 4.35 6.84 -2.14
C PRO A 73 4.19 5.73 -3.18
N GLY A 74 3.68 4.58 -2.74
CA GLY A 74 3.54 3.35 -3.53
C GLY A 74 2.32 3.26 -4.44
N GLY A 75 1.53 4.34 -4.60
CA GLY A 75 0.41 4.48 -5.57
C GLY A 75 -1.00 4.65 -4.95
N PRO A 76 -2.07 4.69 -5.80
CA PRO A 76 -2.17 5.67 -6.85
C PRO A 76 -2.42 7.04 -6.20
N LEU A 77 -1.34 7.75 -5.95
CA LEU A 77 -1.37 9.17 -6.17
C LEU A 77 -1.63 9.37 -7.65
N CYS A 78 -2.67 10.12 -8.00
CA CYS A 78 -2.80 10.52 -9.39
C CYS A 78 -1.73 11.57 -9.68
N PHE A 79 -1.11 11.43 -10.84
CA PHE A 79 -0.25 12.44 -11.40
C PHE A 79 -0.96 13.00 -12.62
N VAL A 80 -0.84 14.31 -12.82
CA VAL A 80 -1.32 14.91 -14.06
C VAL A 80 -0.32 14.56 -15.16
N GLU A 81 -0.77 13.78 -16.13
CA GLU A 81 0.04 13.22 -17.20
C GLU A 81 -0.62 13.41 -18.58
N PHE A 82 -0.04 12.78 -19.60
CA PHE A 82 -0.48 12.97 -20.99
C PHE A 82 -1.92 12.53 -21.24
N GLU A 83 -2.40 11.51 -20.53
CA GLU A 83 -3.79 11.08 -20.56
C GLU A 83 -4.74 12.18 -20.09
N ASP A 84 -4.42 12.91 -19.01
CA ASP A 84 -5.22 14.04 -18.55
C ASP A 84 -5.19 15.18 -19.57
N PHE A 85 -4.04 15.41 -20.22
CA PHE A 85 -3.92 16.41 -21.28
C PHE A 85 -4.77 16.05 -22.49
N ALA A 86 -4.84 14.77 -22.86
CA ALA A 86 -5.68 14.31 -23.95
C ALA A 86 -7.17 14.60 -23.66
N ARG A 87 -7.63 14.30 -22.44
CA ARG A 87 -9.00 14.60 -21.99
C ARG A 87 -9.28 16.10 -21.95
N PHE A 88 -8.32 16.89 -21.51
CA PHE A 88 -8.40 18.35 -21.57
C PHE A 88 -8.58 18.84 -23.03
N ALA A 89 -7.77 18.29 -23.95
CA ALA A 89 -7.80 18.66 -25.35
C ALA A 89 -9.10 18.25 -26.07
N GLU A 90 -9.76 17.16 -25.64
CA GLU A 90 -11.08 16.76 -26.15
C GLU A 90 -12.17 17.80 -25.86
N LEU A 91 -11.99 18.57 -24.78
CA LEU A 91 -12.92 19.62 -24.35
C LEU A 91 -12.48 21.02 -24.75
N TRP A 92 -11.40 21.16 -25.54
CA TRP A 92 -10.87 22.45 -25.95
C TRP A 92 -11.92 23.29 -26.69
N LEU A 93 -12.16 24.52 -26.22
CA LEU A 93 -13.17 25.46 -26.73
C LEU A 93 -14.63 24.97 -26.60
N VAL A 94 -14.89 23.95 -25.79
CA VAL A 94 -16.26 23.54 -25.43
C VAL A 94 -16.83 24.53 -24.41
N THR A 95 -18.10 24.87 -24.58
CA THR A 95 -18.87 25.78 -23.71
C THR A 95 -19.83 24.97 -22.83
N GLY A 96 -19.93 25.28 -21.55
CA GLY A 96 -20.90 24.66 -20.65
C GLY A 96 -20.40 24.62 -19.21
N THR A 97 -21.33 24.61 -18.25
CA THR A 97 -21.03 24.54 -16.81
C THR A 97 -20.51 23.17 -16.40
N ASP A 98 -19.64 23.12 -15.40
CA ASP A 98 -19.11 21.88 -14.79
C ASP A 98 -18.36 20.98 -15.79
N LEU A 99 -17.70 21.57 -16.80
CA LEU A 99 -16.85 20.81 -17.71
C LEU A 99 -15.61 20.30 -16.97
N PRO A 100 -15.21 19.03 -17.13
CA PRO A 100 -14.01 18.50 -16.47
C PRO A 100 -12.71 19.25 -16.76
N ALA A 101 -12.62 19.89 -17.92
CA ALA A 101 -11.46 20.68 -18.34
C ALA A 101 -11.59 22.19 -18.05
N ASP A 102 -12.73 22.64 -17.50
CA ASP A 102 -12.96 24.01 -17.06
C ASP A 102 -12.43 24.14 -15.63
N LEU A 103 -11.10 24.20 -15.54
CA LEU A 103 -10.34 24.20 -14.31
C LEU A 103 -10.28 25.60 -13.66
N PHE A 104 -10.66 26.64 -14.41
CA PHE A 104 -10.62 28.02 -13.98
C PHE A 104 -11.97 28.70 -14.20
N GLU A 105 -12.64 29.09 -13.11
CA GLU A 105 -13.89 29.83 -13.17
C GLU A 105 -13.68 31.22 -13.81
N ASP A 106 -14.15 31.39 -15.05
CA ASP A 106 -14.20 32.68 -15.74
C ASP A 106 -15.63 33.06 -16.16
N GLU A 107 -15.81 34.28 -16.67
CA GLU A 107 -17.14 34.81 -17.04
C GLU A 107 -17.82 34.04 -18.18
N ASN A 108 -17.04 33.27 -18.97
CA ASN A 108 -17.49 32.64 -20.20
C ASN A 108 -17.73 31.15 -20.04
N ASN A 109 -17.16 30.53 -19.00
CA ASN A 109 -17.32 29.11 -18.68
C ASN A 109 -16.94 28.21 -19.87
N ILE A 110 -15.80 28.54 -20.50
CA ILE A 110 -15.25 27.86 -21.67
C ILE A 110 -13.84 27.35 -21.38
N VAL A 111 -13.54 26.14 -21.85
CA VAL A 111 -12.19 25.59 -21.76
C VAL A 111 -11.26 26.37 -22.70
N ASN A 112 -10.31 27.10 -22.10
CA ASN A 112 -9.42 27.99 -22.81
C ASN A 112 -8.01 28.03 -22.21
N GLY A 113 -7.25 29.08 -22.52
CA GLY A 113 -5.87 29.24 -22.06
C GLY A 113 -5.74 29.39 -20.54
N LEU A 114 -6.77 29.93 -19.86
CA LEU A 114 -6.79 30.05 -18.41
C LEU A 114 -6.83 28.68 -17.73
N ASP A 115 -7.65 27.77 -18.24
CA ASP A 115 -7.70 26.39 -17.76
C ASP A 115 -6.42 25.61 -18.05
N LEU A 116 -5.85 25.84 -19.24
CA LEU A 116 -4.58 25.22 -19.62
C LEU A 116 -3.45 25.68 -18.69
N GLN A 117 -3.47 26.93 -18.22
CA GLN A 117 -2.50 27.42 -17.25
C GLN A 117 -2.59 26.60 -15.95
N VAL A 118 -3.81 26.40 -15.43
CA VAL A 118 -4.05 25.58 -14.24
C VAL A 118 -3.58 24.14 -14.46
N PHE A 119 -3.91 23.55 -15.62
CA PHE A 119 -3.46 22.22 -15.98
C PHE A 119 -1.92 22.09 -15.96
N VAL A 120 -1.22 23.05 -16.57
CA VAL A 120 0.25 23.05 -16.66
C VAL A 120 0.90 23.23 -15.29
N ASP A 121 0.30 24.00 -14.38
CA ASP A 121 0.79 24.15 -13.01
C ASP A 121 0.80 22.82 -12.24
N TYR A 122 -0.12 21.90 -12.60
CA TYR A 122 -0.19 20.56 -12.02
C TYR A 122 0.57 19.49 -12.82
N TRP A 123 1.16 19.82 -13.97
CA TRP A 123 1.85 18.85 -14.82
C TRP A 123 2.95 18.09 -14.09
N LEU A 124 2.89 16.75 -14.13
CA LEU A 124 3.79 15.84 -13.40
C LEU A 124 3.80 16.05 -11.87
N CYS A 125 2.84 16.81 -11.35
CA CYS A 125 2.58 16.95 -9.93
C CYS A 125 1.43 16.03 -9.53
N TYR A 126 1.29 15.84 -8.21
CA TYR A 126 0.11 15.18 -7.68
C TYR A 126 -1.13 15.96 -8.06
N CYS A 127 -2.11 15.28 -8.66
CA CYS A 127 -3.33 16.00 -8.97
C CYS A 127 -4.04 16.41 -7.66
N PRO A 128 -4.78 17.53 -7.71
CA PRO A 128 -5.67 17.94 -6.64
C PRO A 128 -6.66 16.83 -6.23
N THR A 129 -7.18 16.95 -5.01
CA THR A 129 -8.34 16.16 -4.58
C THR A 129 -9.48 16.32 -5.59
N ASP A 130 -10.13 15.21 -5.95
CA ASP A 130 -11.23 15.17 -6.93
C ASP A 130 -10.85 15.69 -8.34
N TRP A 131 -9.61 15.47 -8.77
CA TRP A 131 -9.14 15.86 -10.10
C TRP A 131 -10.11 15.41 -11.22
N PRO A 132 -10.72 16.35 -11.94
CA PRO A 132 -11.86 16.06 -12.82
C PRO A 132 -11.46 15.36 -14.12
N LEU A 133 -10.19 15.42 -14.49
CA LEU A 133 -9.65 14.83 -15.74
C LEU A 133 -9.15 13.39 -15.54
N LYS A 134 -9.48 12.72 -14.43
CA LYS A 134 -9.02 11.37 -14.06
C LYS A 134 -9.85 10.23 -14.67
#